data_AF-A0A967P626-F1
#
_entry.id   AF-A0A967P626-F1
#
_cell.length_a   1.000
_cell.length_b   1.000
_cell.length_c   1.000
_cell.angle_alpha   90.00
_cell.angle_beta   90.00
_cell.angle_gamma   90.00
#
_symmetry.space_group_name_H-M   'P 1'
#
loop_
_entity.id
_entity.type
_entity.pdbx_description
1 polymer ?
#
loop_
_entity_poly.entity_id
_entity_poly.type
_entity_poly.pdbx_seq_one_letter_code
_entity_poly.pdbx_strand_id
1 'polypeptide(L)'
;KKKYFFPSPEIAINTVSDFIDSCFEKDLVPVLLSEPLGNSQELVKLLGERGYKITVHDSIFKNIELYKSFGITFPKYKKLKKDTDLDSRVLVIPPEQRKKARFAKMENAVFVGISELAVVPETVKSSLGVEYAFPFSIRAGYDEMIKLVELVRPKEVLLTGSTNVEFAADL
;
A
#
# COMPACT_ATOMS: atom_id res chain seq x y z
N LYS A 1 22.89 1.85 10.25
CA LYS A 1 22.62 2.01 8.80
C LYS A 1 21.24 1.42 8.50
N LYS A 2 20.30 2.18 7.92
CA LYS A 2 18.98 1.64 7.56
C LYS A 2 19.07 0.93 6.21
N LYS A 3 19.04 -0.40 6.22
CA LYS A 3 18.84 -1.22 5.03
C LYS A 3 17.38 -1.64 4.99
N TYR A 4 16.70 -1.38 3.89
CA TYR A 4 15.28 -1.71 3.74
C TYR A 4 15.17 -3.06 3.04
N PHE A 5 14.75 -4.07 3.78
CA PHE A 5 14.40 -5.38 3.24
C PHE A 5 12.88 -5.46 3.22
N PHE A 6 12.30 -5.53 2.02
CA PHE A 6 10.86 -5.67 1.87
C PHE A 6 10.49 -7.15 1.77
N PRO A 7 9.32 -7.55 2.30
CA PRO A 7 8.78 -8.86 1.97
C PRO A 7 8.60 -8.99 0.46
N SER A 8 8.60 -10.23 -0.05
CA SER A 8 8.22 -10.46 -1.43
C SER A 8 6.80 -9.92 -1.71
N PRO A 9 6.48 -9.51 -2.95
CA PRO A 9 5.14 -9.04 -3.29
C PRO A 9 4.04 -10.00 -2.85
N GLU A 10 4.26 -11.31 -3.01
CA GLU A 10 3.34 -12.36 -2.60
C GLU A 10 3.09 -12.39 -1.09
N ILE A 11 4.15 -12.34 -0.27
CA ILE A 11 4.02 -12.29 1.20
C ILE A 11 3.29 -11.02 1.63
N ALA A 12 3.63 -9.88 1.02
CA ALA A 12 3.02 -8.60 1.34
C ALA A 12 1.50 -8.62 1.08
N ILE A 13 1.08 -9.06 -0.10
CA ILE A 13 -0.35 -9.10 -0.45
C ILE A 13 -1.12 -10.19 0.32
N ASN A 14 -0.48 -11.32 0.65
CA ASN A 14 -1.09 -12.35 1.52
C ASN A 14 -1.36 -11.79 2.91
N THR A 15 -0.37 -11.11 3.51
CA THR A 15 -0.55 -10.45 4.82
C THR A 15 -1.72 -9.46 4.82
N VAL A 16 -1.86 -8.67 3.76
CA VAL A 16 -3.00 -7.73 3.62
C VAL A 16 -4.32 -8.47 3.43
N SER A 17 -4.33 -9.59 2.68
CA SER A 17 -5.52 -10.41 2.43
C SER A 17 -6.01 -11.08 3.71
N ASP A 18 -5.11 -11.69 4.49
CA ASP A 18 -5.42 -12.33 5.77
C ASP A 18 -6.04 -11.32 6.75
N PHE A 19 -5.50 -10.10 6.78
CA PHE A 19 -6.08 -9.02 7.57
C PHE A 19 -7.50 -8.65 7.12
N ILE A 20 -7.72 -8.51 5.80
CA ILE A 20 -9.04 -8.22 5.23
C ILE A 20 -10.04 -9.30 5.62
N ASP A 21 -9.68 -10.57 5.45
CA ASP A 21 -10.55 -11.71 5.75
C ASP A 21 -10.90 -11.74 7.24
N SER A 22 -9.92 -11.51 8.12
CA SER A 22 -10.16 -11.42 9.58
C SER A 22 -11.09 -10.26 9.99
N CYS A 23 -11.16 -9.19 9.19
CA CYS A 23 -12.11 -8.11 9.41
C CYS A 23 -13.51 -8.54 9.00
N PHE A 24 -13.65 -9.16 7.82
CA PHE A 24 -14.93 -9.64 7.32
C PHE A 24 -15.54 -10.73 8.20
N GLU A 25 -14.75 -11.64 8.77
CA GLU A 25 -15.21 -12.63 9.75
C GLU A 25 -15.85 -12.01 11.00
N LYS A 26 -15.57 -10.73 11.28
CA LYS A 26 -16.08 -9.97 12.43
C LYS A 26 -17.10 -8.90 12.02
N ASP A 27 -17.58 -8.93 10.79
CA ASP A 27 -18.47 -7.91 10.21
C ASP A 27 -17.90 -6.48 10.26
N LEU A 28 -16.56 -6.37 10.17
CA LEU A 28 -15.84 -5.10 10.18
C LEU A 28 -15.40 -4.71 8.77
N VAL A 29 -15.42 -3.41 8.47
CA VAL A 29 -14.92 -2.82 7.23
C VAL A 29 -13.41 -2.64 7.32
N PRO A 30 -12.59 -3.35 6.53
CA PRO A 30 -11.16 -3.11 6.47
C PRO A 30 -10.87 -1.83 5.68
N VAL A 31 -10.15 -0.90 6.31
CA VAL A 31 -9.76 0.38 5.71
C VAL A 31 -8.25 0.45 5.55
N LEU A 32 -7.78 0.38 4.30
CA LEU A 32 -6.37 0.48 3.95
C LEU A 32 -5.99 1.95 3.76
N LEU A 33 -5.08 2.45 4.62
CA LEU A 33 -4.48 3.77 4.47
C LEU A 33 -3.25 3.65 3.57
N SER A 34 -3.35 4.16 2.35
CA SER A 34 -2.27 4.03 1.36
C SER A 34 -2.16 5.28 0.48
N GLU A 35 -0.93 5.57 0.06
CA GLU A 35 -0.63 6.73 -0.79
C GLU A 35 -1.48 6.75 -2.06
N PRO A 36 -2.03 7.91 -2.47
CA PRO A 36 -2.95 7.99 -3.60
C PRO A 36 -2.37 7.48 -4.93
N LEU A 37 -1.05 7.61 -5.10
CA LEU A 37 -0.30 7.22 -6.30
C LEU A 37 0.76 6.16 -5.95
N GLY A 38 0.92 5.17 -6.82
CA GLY A 38 1.80 4.03 -6.61
C GLY A 38 1.10 2.89 -5.87
N ASN A 39 1.28 2.81 -4.55
CA ASN A 39 0.84 1.69 -3.72
C ASN A 39 -0.67 1.39 -3.85
N SER A 40 -1.52 2.42 -3.89
CA SER A 40 -2.97 2.22 -4.02
C SER A 40 -3.35 1.51 -5.33
N GLN A 41 -2.67 1.80 -6.45
CA GLN A 41 -2.96 1.13 -7.72
C GLN A 41 -2.57 -0.35 -7.65
N GLU A 42 -1.38 -0.64 -7.14
CA GLU A 42 -0.90 -2.02 -6.98
C GLU A 42 -1.83 -2.84 -6.07
N LEU A 43 -2.19 -2.29 -4.90
CA LEU A 43 -3.14 -2.90 -3.97
C LEU A 43 -4.50 -3.16 -4.64
N VAL A 44 -5.07 -2.17 -5.32
CA VAL A 44 -6.39 -2.30 -5.94
C VAL A 44 -6.38 -3.37 -7.03
N LYS A 45 -5.30 -3.46 -7.82
CA LYS A 45 -5.15 -4.47 -8.85
C LYS A 45 -5.04 -5.87 -8.24
N LEU A 46 -4.08 -6.09 -7.34
CA LEU A 46 -3.81 -7.41 -6.76
C LEU A 46 -4.97 -7.93 -5.91
N LEU A 47 -5.57 -7.10 -5.06
CA LEU A 47 -6.74 -7.50 -4.27
C LEU A 47 -7.96 -7.73 -5.17
N GLY A 48 -8.11 -6.94 -6.22
CA GLY A 48 -9.21 -7.13 -7.18
C GLY A 48 -9.09 -8.45 -7.93
N GLU A 49 -7.87 -8.87 -8.29
CA GLU A 49 -7.57 -10.14 -8.96
C GLU A 49 -7.85 -11.34 -8.04
N ARG A 50 -7.75 -11.13 -6.72
CA ARG A 50 -8.16 -12.09 -5.68
C ARG A 50 -9.68 -12.10 -5.42
N GLY A 51 -10.44 -11.26 -6.12
CA GLY A 51 -11.91 -11.24 -6.02
C GLY A 51 -12.47 -10.31 -4.95
N TYR A 52 -11.62 -9.54 -4.24
CA TYR A 52 -12.11 -8.56 -3.26
C TYR A 52 -12.90 -7.45 -3.96
N LYS A 53 -14.05 -7.11 -3.36
CA LYS A 53 -14.79 -5.91 -3.76
C LYS A 53 -14.06 -4.71 -3.16
N ILE A 54 -13.59 -3.78 -4.01
CA ILE A 54 -12.79 -2.62 -3.54
C ILE A 54 -13.48 -1.29 -3.82
N THR A 55 -13.54 -0.42 -2.82
CA THR A 55 -14.00 0.96 -2.91
C THR A 55 -12.82 1.88 -2.63
N VAL A 56 -12.62 2.91 -3.46
CA VAL A 56 -11.47 3.81 -3.35
C VAL A 56 -11.89 5.26 -3.20
N HIS A 57 -11.11 6.05 -2.46
CA HIS A 57 -11.26 7.50 -2.41
C HIS A 57 -11.14 8.17 -3.79
N ASP A 58 -11.68 9.38 -3.94
CA ASP A 58 -11.68 10.12 -5.22
C ASP A 58 -10.27 10.34 -5.81
N SER A 59 -9.28 10.66 -4.97
CA SER A 59 -7.89 10.85 -5.44
C SER A 59 -7.30 9.58 -6.04
N ILE A 60 -7.53 8.42 -5.41
CA ILE A 60 -7.08 7.11 -5.90
C ILE A 60 -7.84 6.73 -7.17
N PHE A 61 -9.15 6.97 -7.20
CA PHE A 61 -9.98 6.72 -8.38
C PHE A 61 -9.44 7.47 -9.61
N LYS A 62 -9.14 8.76 -9.48
CA LYS A 62 -8.58 9.58 -10.57
C LYS A 62 -7.25 9.02 -11.09
N ASN A 63 -6.37 8.58 -10.20
CA ASN A 63 -5.11 7.96 -10.59
C ASN A 63 -5.33 6.63 -11.32
N ILE A 64 -6.26 5.78 -10.87
CA ILE A 64 -6.58 4.53 -11.58
C ILE A 64 -7.14 4.81 -12.97
N GLU A 65 -8.03 5.79 -13.13
CA GLU A 65 -8.54 6.17 -14.46
C GLU A 65 -7.43 6.67 -15.39
N LEU A 66 -6.44 7.38 -14.85
CA LEU A 66 -5.26 7.77 -15.63
C LEU A 66 -4.44 6.54 -16.07
N TYR A 67 -4.19 5.58 -15.18
CA TYR A 67 -3.51 4.33 -15.55
C TYR A 67 -4.28 3.57 -16.64
N LYS A 68 -5.62 3.54 -16.55
CA LYS A 68 -6.48 2.93 -17.59
C LYS A 68 -6.37 3.64 -18.94
N SER A 69 -6.20 4.96 -18.95
CA SER A 69 -5.95 5.71 -20.19
C SER A 69 -4.64 5.31 -20.89
N PHE A 70 -3.68 4.76 -20.12
CA PHE A 70 -2.44 4.17 -20.65
C PHE A 70 -2.55 2.66 -20.94
N GLY A 71 -3.76 2.09 -20.92
CA GLY A 71 -4.01 0.68 -21.26
C GLY A 71 -3.87 -0.31 -20.09
N ILE A 72 -3.63 0.16 -18.86
CA ILE A 72 -3.55 -0.73 -17.69
C ILE A 72 -4.95 -1.19 -17.29
N THR A 73 -5.12 -2.49 -17.09
CA THR A 73 -6.39 -3.09 -16.68
C THR A 73 -6.47 -3.27 -15.16
N PHE A 74 -7.64 -2.99 -14.64
CA PHE A 74 -7.99 -3.19 -13.23
C PHE A 74 -9.28 -4.02 -13.14
N PRO A 75 -9.37 -4.95 -12.18
CA PRO A 75 -10.62 -5.59 -11.80
C PRO A 75 -11.68 -4.58 -11.35
N LYS A 76 -12.93 -5.01 -11.10
CA LYS A 76 -14.02 -4.09 -10.74
C LYS A 76 -13.77 -3.39 -9.38
N TYR A 77 -13.65 -2.07 -9.39
CA TYR A 77 -13.64 -1.21 -8.20
C TYR A 77 -14.78 -0.17 -8.26
N LYS A 78 -15.07 0.46 -7.13
CA LYS A 78 -16.04 1.57 -7.03
C LYS A 78 -15.38 2.82 -6.48
N LYS A 79 -15.80 4.00 -6.96
CA LYS A 79 -15.48 5.27 -6.33
C LYS A 79 -16.31 5.45 -5.06
N LEU A 80 -15.67 5.90 -3.98
CA LEU A 80 -16.35 6.28 -2.75
C LEU A 80 -17.23 7.52 -2.96
N LYS A 81 -18.53 7.37 -2.73
CA LYS A 81 -19.54 8.45 -2.68
C LYS A 81 -20.10 8.57 -1.26
N LYS A 82 -20.92 9.59 -0.98
CA LYS A 82 -21.50 9.81 0.35
C LYS A 82 -22.25 8.58 0.88
N ASP A 83 -23.12 8.02 0.04
CA ASP A 83 -24.02 6.91 0.41
C ASP A 83 -23.51 5.55 -0.13
N THR A 84 -22.19 5.41 -0.25
CA THR A 84 -21.61 4.13 -0.67
C THR A 84 -21.72 3.12 0.44
N ASP A 85 -22.45 2.04 0.16
CA ASP A 85 -22.45 0.84 0.99
C ASP A 85 -21.06 0.17 0.97
N LEU A 86 -20.55 -0.12 2.17
CA LEU A 86 -19.25 -0.72 2.42
C LEU A 86 -19.36 -2.15 2.96
N ASP A 87 -20.57 -2.72 2.99
CA ASP A 87 -20.74 -4.12 3.40
C ASP A 87 -19.95 -5.08 2.50
N SER A 88 -19.14 -5.94 3.12
CA SER A 88 -18.24 -6.88 2.44
C SER A 88 -17.32 -6.22 1.40
N ARG A 89 -16.86 -4.99 1.70
CA ARG A 89 -15.99 -4.17 0.83
C ARG A 89 -14.73 -3.75 1.55
N VAL A 90 -13.61 -3.80 0.84
CA VAL A 90 -12.37 -3.16 1.25
C VAL A 90 -12.42 -1.69 0.86
N LEU A 91 -12.12 -0.80 1.81
CA LEU A 91 -12.02 0.62 1.56
C LEU A 91 -10.55 1.05 1.50
N VAL A 92 -10.13 1.72 0.42
CA VAL A 92 -8.78 2.30 0.31
C VAL A 92 -8.88 3.81 0.30
N ILE A 93 -8.22 4.47 1.25
CA ILE A 93 -8.19 5.93 1.37
C ILE A 93 -6.77 6.44 1.62
N PRO A 94 -6.47 7.69 1.23
CA PRO A 94 -5.22 8.33 1.60
C PRO A 94 -5.07 8.51 3.12
N PRO A 95 -3.84 8.43 3.67
CA PRO A 95 -3.63 8.50 5.12
C PRO A 95 -4.18 9.77 5.78
N GLU A 96 -4.10 10.92 5.11
CA GLU A 96 -4.60 12.20 5.63
C GLU A 96 -6.13 12.26 5.75
N GLN A 97 -6.85 11.34 5.10
CA GLN A 97 -8.29 11.23 5.23
C GLN A 97 -8.70 10.58 6.56
N ARG A 98 -7.82 9.81 7.23
CA ARG A 98 -8.18 9.05 8.44
C ARG A 98 -8.88 9.89 9.51
N LYS A 99 -8.36 11.09 9.76
CA LYS A 99 -8.84 11.99 10.82
C LYS A 99 -10.04 12.84 10.42
N LYS A 100 -10.50 12.76 9.16
CA LYS A 100 -11.67 13.54 8.72
C LYS A 100 -12.95 12.98 9.34
N ALA A 101 -13.89 13.87 9.67
CA ALA A 101 -15.10 13.56 10.42
C ALA A 101 -15.91 12.37 9.86
N ARG A 102 -15.91 12.18 8.54
CA ARG A 102 -16.57 11.04 7.88
C ARG A 102 -15.99 9.70 8.34
N PHE A 103 -14.67 9.57 8.36
CA PHE A 103 -13.98 8.30 8.64
C PHE A 103 -13.75 8.10 10.14
N ALA A 104 -13.55 9.19 10.89
CA ALA A 104 -13.40 9.15 12.33
C ALA A 104 -14.67 8.66 13.06
N LYS A 105 -15.85 8.76 12.44
CA LYS A 105 -17.14 8.29 12.98
C LYS A 105 -17.50 6.85 12.57
N MET A 106 -16.66 6.17 11.81
CA MET A 106 -16.91 4.78 11.42
C MET A 106 -16.59 3.86 12.59
N GLU A 107 -17.63 3.38 13.28
CA GLU A 107 -17.49 2.48 14.44
C GLU A 107 -17.21 1.04 14.04
N ASN A 108 -17.67 0.61 12.86
CA ASN A 108 -17.49 -0.74 12.32
C ASN A 108 -16.30 -0.85 11.36
N ALA A 109 -15.21 -0.11 11.61
CA ALA A 109 -14.07 -0.06 10.71
C ALA A 109 -12.73 -0.30 11.42
N VAL A 110 -11.87 -1.13 10.82
CA VAL A 110 -10.50 -1.34 11.27
C VAL A 110 -9.55 -0.74 10.24
N PHE A 111 -8.69 0.15 10.70
CA PHE A 111 -7.77 0.86 9.83
C PHE A 111 -6.36 0.29 9.93
N VAL A 112 -5.72 0.11 8.80
CA VAL A 112 -4.35 -0.40 8.69
C VAL A 112 -3.50 0.54 7.82
N GLY A 113 -2.29 0.82 8.27
CA GLY A 113 -1.30 1.57 7.48
C GLY A 113 -0.58 0.68 6.48
N ILE A 114 -0.66 1.00 5.19
CA ILE A 114 0.06 0.27 4.13
C ILE A 114 1.15 1.16 3.56
N SER A 115 2.40 0.86 3.92
CA SER A 115 3.55 1.69 3.58
C SER A 115 4.84 0.89 3.63
N GLU A 116 5.78 1.22 2.76
CA GLU A 116 7.18 0.76 2.86
C GLU A 116 7.83 1.06 4.22
N LEU A 117 7.44 2.15 4.91
CA LEU A 117 7.96 2.48 6.24
C LEU A 117 7.51 1.49 7.32
N ALA A 118 6.48 0.69 7.04
CA ALA A 118 5.99 -0.35 7.93
C ALA A 118 6.92 -1.58 7.98
N VAL A 119 8.11 -1.55 7.35
CA VAL A 119 9.21 -2.43 7.75
C VAL A 119 9.59 -2.23 9.23
N VAL A 120 9.25 -1.05 9.78
CA VAL A 120 9.23 -0.78 11.22
C VAL A 120 7.79 -0.35 11.56
N PRO A 121 6.87 -1.29 11.82
CA PRO A 121 5.43 -1.02 11.93
C PRO A 121 5.08 0.13 12.88
N GLU A 122 5.76 0.22 14.02
CA GLU A 122 5.54 1.26 15.04
C GLU A 122 5.69 2.68 14.50
N THR A 123 6.55 2.90 13.51
CA THR A 123 6.72 4.21 12.85
C THR A 123 5.41 4.66 12.19
N VAL A 124 4.76 3.75 11.47
CA VAL A 124 3.53 4.02 10.74
C VAL A 124 2.34 4.03 11.68
N LYS A 125 2.27 3.09 12.63
CA LYS A 125 1.23 3.02 13.66
C LYS A 125 1.12 4.31 14.46
N SER A 126 2.24 4.81 14.97
CA SER A 126 2.30 6.05 15.74
C SER A 126 1.90 7.27 14.89
N SER A 127 2.40 7.37 13.66
CA SER A 127 2.12 8.49 12.76
C SER A 127 0.63 8.57 12.36
N LEU A 128 0.02 7.42 12.05
CA LEU A 128 -1.34 7.35 11.54
C LEU A 128 -2.41 7.14 12.62
N GLY A 129 -2.01 6.78 13.85
CA GLY A 129 -2.94 6.41 14.92
C GLY A 129 -3.72 5.14 14.57
N VAL A 130 -3.01 4.10 14.15
CA VAL A 130 -3.57 2.78 13.77
C VAL A 130 -2.92 1.67 14.59
N GLU A 131 -3.65 0.57 14.74
CA GLU A 131 -3.17 -0.61 15.46
C GLU A 131 -2.30 -1.51 14.57
N TYR A 132 -2.61 -1.56 13.28
CA TYR A 132 -1.93 -2.40 12.30
C TYR A 132 -1.18 -1.56 11.27
N ALA A 133 0.00 -2.01 10.88
CA ALA A 133 0.70 -1.48 9.72
C ALA A 133 1.51 -2.59 9.05
N PHE A 134 1.44 -2.67 7.71
CA PHE A 134 2.10 -3.72 6.94
C PHE A 134 3.04 -3.15 5.88
N PRO A 135 4.26 -3.71 5.74
CA PRO A 135 5.19 -3.30 4.71
C PRO A 135 4.65 -3.66 3.32
N PHE A 136 4.54 -2.65 2.46
CA PHE A 136 4.17 -2.81 1.06
C PHE A 136 4.92 -1.76 0.23
N SER A 137 5.78 -2.21 -0.67
CA SER A 137 6.67 -1.37 -1.46
C SER A 137 6.51 -1.66 -2.94
N ILE A 138 6.43 -0.60 -3.75
CA ILE A 138 6.56 -0.65 -5.22
C ILE A 138 7.98 -0.30 -5.68
N ARG A 139 8.93 -0.24 -4.73
CA ARG A 139 10.33 0.12 -4.97
C ARG A 139 11.23 -1.03 -4.53
N ALA A 140 12.36 -1.15 -5.22
CA ALA A 140 13.37 -2.14 -4.90
C ALA A 140 13.90 -1.97 -3.46
N GLY A 141 13.96 -3.07 -2.74
CA GLY A 141 14.68 -3.18 -1.47
C GLY A 141 16.19 -3.10 -1.66
N TYR A 142 16.91 -3.04 -0.55
CA TYR A 142 18.36 -2.98 -0.52
C TYR A 142 18.99 -4.19 -1.26
N ASP A 143 18.51 -5.40 -0.97
CA ASP A 143 18.97 -6.65 -1.59
C ASP A 143 18.66 -6.72 -3.08
N GLU A 144 17.49 -6.23 -3.49
CA GLU A 144 17.12 -6.16 -4.91
C GLU A 144 18.00 -5.17 -5.68
N MET A 145 18.40 -4.05 -5.06
CA MET A 145 19.34 -3.11 -5.65
C MET A 145 20.75 -3.69 -5.79
N ILE A 146 21.27 -4.39 -4.76
CA ILE A 146 22.56 -5.10 -4.86
C ILE A 146 22.52 -6.12 -5.99
N LYS A 147 21.47 -6.94 -6.03
CA LYS A 147 21.27 -7.94 -7.07
C LYS A 147 21.21 -7.32 -8.48
N LEU A 148 20.59 -6.15 -8.62
CA LEU A 148 20.57 -5.42 -9.89
C LEU A 148 21.99 -5.05 -10.35
N VAL A 149 22.84 -4.54 -9.45
CA VAL A 149 24.24 -4.21 -9.76
C VAL A 149 25.03 -5.46 -10.15
N GLU A 150 24.89 -6.55 -9.41
CA GLU A 150 25.57 -7.82 -9.70
C GLU A 150 25.18 -8.42 -11.06
N LEU A 151 23.90 -8.29 -11.44
CA LEU A 151 23.37 -8.77 -12.72
C LEU A 151 23.83 -7.92 -13.90
N VAL A 152 23.80 -6.58 -13.75
CA VAL A 152 24.12 -5.65 -14.84
C VAL A 152 25.63 -5.48 -15.01
N ARG A 153 26.40 -5.59 -13.93
CA ARG A 153 27.87 -5.36 -13.89
C ARG A 153 28.29 -4.05 -14.57
N PRO A 154 27.75 -2.90 -14.14
CA PRO A 154 28.10 -1.62 -14.75
C PRO A 154 29.55 -1.23 -14.40
N LYS A 155 30.13 -0.34 -15.20
CA LYS A 155 31.46 0.24 -14.89
C LYS A 155 31.42 1.24 -13.73
N GLU A 156 30.28 1.85 -13.50
CA GLU A 156 30.06 2.87 -12.46
C GLU A 156 28.59 2.84 -12.03
N VAL A 157 28.33 3.12 -10.75
CA VAL A 157 26.98 3.26 -10.18
C VAL A 157 26.82 4.67 -9.60
N LEU A 158 25.92 5.46 -10.17
CA LEU A 158 25.61 6.82 -9.71
C LEU A 158 24.32 6.81 -8.87
N LEU A 159 24.41 7.27 -7.62
CA LEU A 159 23.33 7.22 -6.64
C LEU A 159 22.76 8.62 -6.34
N THR A 160 21.44 8.77 -6.41
CA THR A 160 20.73 10.05 -6.25
C THR A 160 19.86 10.15 -4.99
N GLY A 161 19.75 9.07 -4.21
CA GLY A 161 18.90 9.00 -3.01
C GLY A 161 19.57 9.50 -1.73
N SER A 162 18.77 9.77 -0.69
CA SER A 162 19.25 10.29 0.59
C SER A 162 20.08 9.30 1.44
N THR A 163 20.12 8.02 1.06
CA THR A 163 20.91 6.96 1.70
C THR A 163 22.04 6.47 0.79
N ASN A 164 22.49 7.34 -0.13
CA ASN A 164 23.48 7.02 -1.15
C ASN A 164 24.85 6.66 -0.56
N VAL A 165 25.34 7.40 0.44
CA VAL A 165 26.65 7.16 1.05
C VAL A 165 26.69 5.79 1.72
N GLU A 166 25.63 5.41 2.45
CA GLU A 166 25.59 4.10 3.10
C GLU A 166 25.50 2.95 2.10
N PHE A 167 24.75 3.13 1.01
CA PHE A 167 24.61 2.11 -0.04
C PHE A 167 25.90 1.97 -0.85
N ALA A 168 26.55 3.07 -1.23
CA ALA A 168 27.83 3.06 -1.96
C ALA A 168 28.94 2.32 -1.21
N ALA A 169 28.95 2.39 0.12
CA ALA A 169 29.92 1.68 0.94
C ALA A 169 29.77 0.14 0.89
N ASP A 170 28.66 -0.36 0.35
CA ASP A 170 28.37 -1.78 0.25
C ASP A 170 28.34 -2.28 -1.23
N LEU A 171 28.69 -1.42 -2.20
CA LEU A 171 28.80 -1.75 -3.64
C LEU A 171 30.22 -2.17 -4.06
#